data_AF-A0A3R8U609-F1
#
_entry.id   AF-A0A3R8U609-F1
#
_cell.length_a   1.000
_cell.length_b   1.000
_cell.length_c   1.000
_cell.angle_alpha   90.00
_cell.angle_beta   90.00
_cell.angle_gamma   90.00
#
_symmetry.space_group_name_H-M   'P 1'
#
loop_
_entity.id
_entity.type
_entity.pdbx_description
1 polymer ?
#
loop_
_entity_poly.entity_id
_entity_poly.type
_entity_poly.pdbx_seq_one_letter_code
_entity_poly.pdbx_strand_id
1 'polypeptide(L)' 'MSTDTQTIQDAAEDAQSRESVDIHDKASLKQWAAALGLTTEALESAVLKVGPRVDKIKDYLTAGMAGHQQGG' A
#
# COMPACT_ATOMS: atom_id res chain seq x y z
N MET A 1 -3.36 34.34 10.93
CA MET A 1 -2.58 33.30 10.25
C MET A 1 -3.27 31.98 10.56
N SER A 2 -4.14 31.51 9.68
CA SER A 2 -4.90 30.27 9.88
C SER A 2 -4.11 29.12 9.27
N THR A 3 -3.54 28.30 10.14
CA THR A 3 -3.00 26.98 9.80
C THR A 3 -4.14 25.98 9.89
N ASP A 4 -4.86 25.74 8.80
CA ASP A 4 -5.82 24.65 8.72
C ASP A 4 -5.80 24.09 7.29
N THR A 5 -4.76 23.33 6.98
CA THR A 5 -4.73 22.41 5.83
C THR A 5 -3.82 21.26 6.21
N GLN A 6 -4.17 20.56 7.29
CA GLN A 6 -3.37 19.44 7.78
C GLN A 6 -4.31 18.46 8.49
N THR A 7 -4.88 17.51 7.75
CA THR A 7 -5.42 16.22 8.26
C THR A 7 -6.15 15.34 7.23
N ILE A 8 -6.25 15.70 5.95
CA ILE A 8 -7.00 14.85 4.99
C ILE A 8 -6.17 13.69 4.42
N GLN A 9 -4.84 13.76 4.46
CA GLN A 9 -3.96 12.72 3.91
C GLN A 9 -3.80 11.53 4.88
N ASP A 10 -3.51 11.78 6.17
CA ASP A 10 -3.37 10.71 7.18
C ASP A 10 -4.64 9.84 7.35
N ALA A 11 -5.82 10.45 7.33
CA ALA A 11 -7.07 9.71 7.53
C ALA A 11 -7.42 8.80 6.33
N ALA A 12 -7.07 9.23 5.10
CA ALA A 12 -7.23 8.40 3.91
C ALA A 12 -6.27 7.21 3.94
N GLU A 13 -5.04 7.43 4.40
CA GLU A 13 -4.05 6.36 4.53
C GLU A 13 -4.43 5.34 5.62
N ASP A 14 -5.02 5.76 6.74
CA ASP A 14 -5.48 4.85 7.81
C ASP A 14 -6.71 4.02 7.38
N ALA A 15 -7.69 4.65 6.73
CA ALA A 15 -8.84 3.96 6.18
C ALA A 15 -8.41 2.92 5.12
N GLN A 16 -7.53 3.32 4.21
CA GLN A 16 -7.01 2.46 3.16
C GLN A 16 -6.09 1.35 3.67
N SER A 17 -5.38 1.56 4.79
CA SER A 17 -4.50 0.52 5.36
C SER A 17 -5.29 -0.64 5.99
N ARG A 18 -6.55 -0.41 6.37
CA ARG A 18 -7.45 -1.45 6.90
C ARG A 18 -8.22 -2.20 5.81
N GLU A 19 -8.18 -1.72 4.56
CA GLU A 19 -8.86 -2.36 3.44
C GLU A 19 -8.11 -3.62 2.96
N SER A 20 -8.84 -4.47 2.22
CA SER A 20 -8.30 -5.69 1.61
C SER A 20 -8.34 -5.56 0.10
N VAL A 21 -7.24 -5.93 -0.55
CA VAL A 21 -7.12 -5.99 -2.00
C VAL A 21 -7.80 -7.27 -2.49
N ASP A 22 -8.85 -7.11 -3.29
CA ASP A 22 -9.45 -8.22 -4.02
C ASP A 22 -8.62 -8.47 -5.29
N ILE A 23 -7.98 -9.65 -5.36
CA ILE A 23 -7.17 -10.06 -6.52
C ILE A 23 -8.02 -10.58 -7.68
N HIS A 24 -9.27 -10.95 -7.43
CA HIS A 24 -10.20 -11.36 -8.48
C HIS A 24 -10.83 -10.13 -9.17
N ASP A 25 -10.82 -8.98 -8.49
CA ASP A 25 -11.28 -7.72 -9.06
C ASP A 25 -10.14 -6.88 -9.66
N LYS A 26 -10.10 -6.82 -10.99
CA LYS A 26 -9.07 -6.07 -11.74
C LYS A 26 -9.14 -4.55 -11.50
N ALA A 27 -10.32 -4.03 -11.16
CA ALA A 27 -10.48 -2.60 -10.84
C ALA A 27 -9.82 -2.28 -9.50
N SER A 28 -10.04 -3.11 -8.48
CA SER A 28 -9.39 -3.04 -7.18
C SER A 28 -7.87 -3.13 -7.31
N LEU A 29 -7.35 -4.12 -8.04
CA LEU A 29 -5.90 -4.23 -8.27
C LEU A 29 -5.31 -2.96 -8.89
N LYS A 30 -5.97 -2.38 -9.90
CA LYS A 30 -5.49 -1.15 -10.55
C LYS A 30 -5.56 0.06 -9.62
N GLN A 31 -6.64 0.22 -8.87
CA GLN A 31 -6.81 1.32 -7.93
C GLN A 31 -5.76 1.27 -6.82
N TRP A 32 -5.54 0.09 -6.24
CA TRP A 32 -4.54 -0.13 -5.20
C TRP A 32 -3.11 0.02 -5.73
N ALA A 33 -2.83 -0.51 -6.92
CA ALA A 33 -1.53 -0.34 -7.55
C ALA A 33 -1.23 1.14 -7.81
N ALA A 34 -2.20 1.90 -8.33
CA ALA A 34 -2.06 3.34 -8.55
C ALA A 34 -1.89 4.12 -7.24
N ALA A 35 -2.68 3.81 -6.21
CA ALA A 35 -2.60 4.47 -4.90
C ALA A 35 -1.27 4.23 -4.18
N LEU A 36 -0.70 3.03 -4.35
CA LEU A 36 0.56 2.63 -3.73
C LEU A 36 1.78 2.91 -4.65
N GLY A 37 1.57 3.40 -5.87
CA GLY A 37 2.64 3.65 -6.85
C GLY A 37 3.32 2.39 -7.38
N LEU A 38 2.63 1.25 -7.36
CA LEU A 38 3.12 -0.07 -7.76
C LEU A 38 2.59 -0.46 -9.14
N THR A 39 3.11 -1.55 -9.69
CA THR A 39 2.43 -2.30 -10.75
C THR A 39 1.42 -3.29 -10.15
N THR A 40 0.40 -3.63 -10.94
CA THR A 40 -0.57 -4.67 -10.56
C THR A 40 0.09 -6.03 -10.31
N GLU A 41 1.15 -6.36 -11.04
CA GLU A 41 1.91 -7.61 -10.84
C GLU A 41 2.68 -7.63 -9.51
N ALA A 42 3.29 -6.49 -9.12
CA ALA A 42 3.96 -6.37 -7.83
C ALA A 42 2.95 -6.44 -6.68
N LEU A 43 1.79 -5.81 -6.85
CA LEU A 43 0.69 -5.90 -5.90
C LEU A 43 0.16 -7.32 -5.76
N GLU A 44 -0.14 -8.00 -6.88
CA GLU A 44 -0.61 -9.39 -6.90
C GLU A 44 0.39 -10.33 -6.23
N SER A 45 1.67 -10.21 -6.57
CA SER A 45 2.75 -11.01 -5.96
C SER A 45 2.84 -10.79 -4.45
N ALA A 46 2.71 -9.53 -4.00
CA ALA A 46 2.68 -9.22 -2.58
C ALA A 46 1.45 -9.81 -1.89
N VAL A 47 0.26 -9.69 -2.49
CA VAL A 47 -0.98 -10.27 -1.97
C VAL A 47 -0.86 -11.80 -1.83
N LEU A 48 -0.29 -12.48 -2.83
CA LEU A 48 -0.05 -13.92 -2.78
C LEU A 48 0.94 -14.33 -1.67
N LYS A 49 1.86 -13.43 -1.29
CA LYS A 49 2.90 -13.69 -0.30
C LYS A 49 2.45 -13.43 1.14
N VAL A 50 1.73 -12.34 1.39
CA VAL A 50 1.36 -11.88 2.74
C VAL A 50 -0.15 -11.80 2.99
N GLY A 51 -0.96 -12.11 1.98
CA GLY A 51 -2.42 -12.05 2.02
C GLY A 51 -2.98 -10.72 1.49
N PRO A 52 -4.31 -10.61 1.36
CA PRO A 52 -4.98 -9.46 0.73
C PRO A 52 -4.97 -8.19 1.57
N ARG A 53 -4.40 -8.20 2.79
CA ARG A 53 -4.42 -7.03 3.66
C ARG A 53 -3.44 -5.96 3.17
N VAL A 54 -3.95 -4.75 2.92
CA VAL A 54 -3.14 -3.61 2.46
C VAL A 54 -2.02 -3.28 3.43
N ASP A 55 -2.30 -3.27 4.75
CA ASP A 55 -1.29 -3.14 5.81
C ASP A 55 -0.11 -4.10 5.66
N LYS A 56 -0.40 -5.40 5.43
CA LYS A 56 0.63 -6.42 5.25
C LYS A 56 1.42 -6.25 3.96
N ILE A 57 0.73 -5.87 2.88
CA ILE A 57 1.35 -5.61 1.58
C ILE A 57 2.30 -4.43 1.68
N LYS A 58 1.86 -3.32 2.29
CA LYS A 58 2.70 -2.14 2.56
C LYS A 58 3.89 -2.52 3.43
N ASP A 59 3.67 -3.25 4.52
CA ASP A 59 4.74 -3.73 5.41
C ASP A 59 5.76 -4.60 4.66
N TYR A 60 5.31 -5.54 3.82
CA TYR A 60 6.17 -6.39 3.00
C TYR A 60 6.99 -5.61 1.98
N LEU A 61 6.37 -4.66 1.28
CA LEU A 61 7.02 -3.85 0.26
C LEU A 61 8.00 -2.84 0.90
N THR A 62 7.60 -2.21 2.00
CA THR A 62 8.45 -1.32 2.78
C THR A 62 9.61 -2.07 3.42
N ALA A 63 9.38 -3.24 4.03
CA ALA A 63 10.44 -4.09 4.58
C ALA A 63 11.38 -4.61 3.49
N GLY A 64 10.86 -4.95 2.32
CA GLY A 64 11.65 -5.35 1.15
C GLY A 64 12.54 -4.23 0.60
N MET A 65 12.06 -2.98 0.62
CA MET A 65 12.86 -1.81 0.22
C MET A 65 13.81 -1.33 1.33
N ALA A 66 13.39 -1.42 2.60
CA ALA A 66 14.22 -1.09 3.76
C ALA A 66 15.36 -2.12 3.97
N GLY A 67 15.17 -3.37 3.52
CA GLY A 67 16.22 -4.39 3.50
C GLY A 67 17.37 -4.10 2.53
N HIS A 68 17.24 -3.14 1.60
CA HIS A 68 18.33 -2.73 0.70
C HIS A 68 19.12 -1.51 1.21
N GLN A 69 18.78 -0.97 2.38
CA GLN A 69 19.53 0.11 3.03
C GLN A 69 20.12 -0.38 4.36
N GLN A 70 20.96 -1.41 4.27
CA GLN A 70 21.89 -1.78 5.34
C GLN A 70 23.18 -2.27 4.70
N GLY A 71 24.12 -1.34 4.59
CA GLY A 71 25.48 -1.57 4.13
C GLY A 71 26.25 -0.27 4.29
N GLY A 72 26.77 -0.06 5.50
CA GLY A 72 27.81 0.94 5.77
C GLY A 72 29.17 0.49 5.24
#